data_AF-A0A916RZI3-F1
#
_entry.id   AF-A0A916RZI3-F1
#
_cell.length_a   1.000
_cell.length_b   1.000
_cell.length_c   1.000
_cell.angle_alpha   90.00
_cell.angle_beta   90.00
_cell.angle_gamma   90.00
#
_symmetry.space_group_name_H-M   'P 1'
#
loop_
_entity.id
_entity.type
_entity.pdbx_description
1 polymer ?
#
loop_
_entity_poly.entity_id
_entity_poly.type
_entity_poly.pdbx_seq_one_letter_code
_entity_poly.pdbx_strand_id
1 'polypeptide(L)'
;MTKRDAVFPADRHALYEEHGYSAAIRSGDLLFVSGQVGSRADGSPEPDFKAQVELAFANLEATLKAAGCSFDDIVDVTTFHTDPENQFGAIMEVKSRIFDTKPYPNWTAVGVNWLAGFDFEIKVIARVPAAAQQSQ
;
A
#
# COMPACT_ATOMS: atom_id res chain seq x y z
N MET A 1 2.53 29.25 1.65
CA MET A 1 2.06 28.00 1.02
C MET A 1 2.28 26.87 1.99
N THR A 2 1.26 26.05 2.27
CA THR A 2 1.44 24.83 3.05
C THR A 2 2.27 23.84 2.23
N LYS A 3 3.42 23.41 2.77
CA LYS A 3 4.27 22.38 2.17
C LYS A 3 3.64 21.02 2.43
N ARG A 4 3.65 20.13 1.43
CA ARG A 4 3.21 18.74 1.61
C ARG A 4 4.21 18.00 2.51
N ASP A 5 3.72 17.27 3.51
CA ASP A 5 4.53 16.36 4.33
C ASP A 5 4.56 14.99 3.66
N ALA A 6 5.61 14.75 2.88
CA ALA A 6 5.79 13.51 2.12
C ALA A 6 6.52 12.47 2.96
N VAL A 7 5.98 11.25 2.98
CA VAL A 7 6.55 10.10 3.67
C VAL A 7 7.06 9.11 2.62
N PHE A 8 8.24 8.53 2.87
CA PHE A 8 8.84 7.48 2.04
C PHE A 8 9.36 6.35 2.93
N PRO A 9 9.24 5.08 2.50
CA PRO A 9 9.90 3.97 3.18
C PRO A 9 11.44 4.15 3.17
N ALA A 10 12.12 3.48 4.10
CA ALA A 10 13.58 3.48 4.16
C ALA A 10 14.19 2.86 2.90
N ASP A 11 13.66 1.69 2.50
CA ASP A 11 14.03 0.98 1.29
C ASP A 11 13.12 1.43 0.13
N ARG A 12 13.47 2.57 -0.47
CA ARG A 12 12.71 3.13 -1.59
C ARG A 12 12.89 2.28 -2.84
N HIS A 13 11.81 1.93 -3.50
CA HIS A 13 11.88 1.45 -4.89
C HIS A 13 12.00 2.61 -5.87
N ALA A 14 12.70 2.39 -6.99
CA ALA A 14 13.07 3.43 -7.96
C ALA A 14 11.89 4.23 -8.54
N LEU A 15 10.69 3.62 -8.60
CA LEU A 15 9.48 4.22 -9.20
C LEU A 15 9.15 5.62 -8.67
N TYR A 16 9.36 5.88 -7.36
CA TYR A 16 9.01 7.17 -6.76
C TYR A 16 9.81 8.34 -7.36
N GLU A 17 11.10 8.14 -7.57
CA GLU A 17 11.99 9.15 -8.15
C GLU A 17 11.80 9.22 -9.66
N GLU A 18 11.65 8.07 -10.31
CA GLU A 18 11.47 7.99 -11.77
C GLU A 18 10.16 8.65 -12.25
N HIS A 19 9.06 8.47 -11.52
CA HIS A 19 7.74 8.95 -11.92
C HIS A 19 7.25 10.19 -11.15
N GLY A 20 8.03 10.68 -10.19
CA GLY A 20 7.79 11.97 -9.53
C GLY A 20 6.55 12.00 -8.63
N TYR A 21 6.37 10.99 -7.77
CA TYR A 21 5.28 10.93 -6.80
C TYR A 21 5.77 10.47 -5.42
N SER A 22 5.02 10.81 -4.36
CA SER A 22 5.35 10.43 -2.99
C SER A 22 4.77 9.06 -2.61
N ALA A 23 5.45 8.29 -1.76
CA ALA A 23 4.90 7.02 -1.26
C ALA A 23 3.63 7.24 -0.44
N ALA A 24 3.63 8.26 0.40
CA ALA A 24 2.44 8.76 1.06
C ALA A 24 2.53 10.27 1.33
N ILE A 25 1.38 10.89 1.55
CA ILE A 25 1.28 12.25 2.08
C ILE A 25 0.59 12.20 3.42
N ARG A 26 1.24 12.76 4.45
CA ARG A 26 0.62 13.03 5.74
C ARG A 26 -0.13 14.36 5.66
N SER A 27 -1.37 14.37 6.13
CA SER A 27 -2.22 15.55 6.22
C SER A 27 -2.95 15.55 7.55
N GLY A 28 -2.36 16.21 8.55
CA GLY A 28 -2.83 16.16 9.93
C GLY A 28 -2.73 14.75 10.48
N ASP A 29 -3.87 14.19 10.87
CA ASP A 29 -4.01 12.85 11.45
C ASP A 29 -4.37 11.78 10.39
N LEU A 30 -4.38 12.12 9.10
CA LEU A 30 -4.52 11.16 7.99
C LEU A 30 -3.20 10.94 7.27
N LEU A 31 -2.99 9.69 6.85
CA LEU A 31 -1.98 9.30 5.89
C LEU A 31 -2.66 8.79 4.63
N PHE A 32 -2.42 9.49 3.52
CA PHE A 32 -2.87 9.07 2.19
C PHE A 32 -1.74 8.35 1.50
N VAL A 33 -1.85 7.03 1.38
CA VAL A 33 -0.81 6.18 0.79
C VAL A 33 -1.10 6.05 -0.71
N SER A 34 -0.06 6.23 -1.53
CA SER A 34 -0.12 5.93 -2.96
C SER A 34 -0.35 4.42 -3.15
N GLY A 35 -0.88 4.02 -4.30
CA GLY A 35 -1.06 2.60 -4.62
C GLY A 35 0.23 1.82 -4.43
N GLN A 36 0.18 0.78 -3.61
CA GLN A 36 1.29 -0.12 -3.35
C GLN A 36 1.13 -1.36 -4.22
N VAL A 37 2.20 -1.70 -4.92
CA VAL A 37 2.29 -2.80 -5.87
C VAL A 37 3.44 -3.72 -5.47
N GLY A 38 3.46 -4.93 -6.02
CA GLY A 38 4.56 -5.90 -5.81
C GLY A 38 5.80 -5.54 -6.61
N SER A 39 6.34 -4.33 -6.40
CA SER A 39 7.56 -3.85 -7.04
C SER A 39 8.80 -4.30 -6.28
N ARG A 40 9.77 -4.79 -7.04
CA ARG A 40 11.15 -5.01 -6.59
C ARG A 40 11.87 -3.66 -6.48
N ALA A 41 13.07 -3.68 -5.90
CA ALA A 41 13.87 -2.46 -5.69
C ALA A 41 14.15 -1.68 -6.99
N ASP A 42 14.31 -2.39 -8.11
CA ASP A 42 14.51 -1.82 -9.44
C ASP A 42 13.23 -1.30 -10.10
N GLY A 43 12.07 -1.41 -9.43
CA GLY A 43 10.76 -1.00 -9.94
C GLY A 43 10.04 -2.04 -10.79
N SER A 44 10.68 -3.18 -11.09
CA SER A 44 10.04 -4.27 -11.87
C SER A 44 9.00 -5.03 -11.04
N PRO A 45 7.95 -5.59 -11.67
CA PRO A 45 6.98 -6.44 -10.98
C PRO A 45 7.60 -7.77 -10.57
N GLU A 46 7.20 -8.28 -9.41
CA GLU A 46 7.42 -9.69 -9.07
C GLU A 46 6.60 -10.58 -10.04
N PRO A 47 7.24 -11.50 -10.80
CA PRO A 47 6.59 -12.33 -11.81
C PRO A 47 5.62 -13.39 -11.27
N ASP A 48 5.82 -13.91 -10.05
CA ASP A 48 4.84 -14.80 -9.43
C ASP A 48 3.71 -13.98 -8.81
N PHE A 49 2.46 -14.22 -9.21
CA PHE A 49 1.34 -13.39 -8.77
C PHE A 49 1.14 -13.39 -7.25
N LYS A 50 1.25 -14.55 -6.59
CA LYS A 50 1.06 -14.63 -5.14
C LYS A 50 2.18 -13.88 -4.42
N ALA A 51 3.43 -14.07 -4.85
CA ALA A 51 4.57 -13.33 -4.34
C ALA A 51 4.46 -11.81 -4.64
N GLN A 52 3.85 -11.42 -5.77
CA GLN A 52 3.56 -10.02 -6.10
C GLN A 52 2.58 -9.41 -5.11
N VAL A 53 1.51 -10.12 -4.74
CA VAL A 53 0.57 -9.67 -3.72
C VAL A 53 1.26 -9.57 -2.35
N GLU A 54 2.05 -10.57 -1.95
CA GLU A 54 2.82 -10.55 -0.69
C GLU A 54 3.79 -9.36 -0.65
N LEU A 55 4.48 -9.09 -1.76
CA LEU A 55 5.40 -7.95 -1.88
C LEU A 55 4.66 -6.61 -1.87
N ALA A 56 3.48 -6.51 -2.47
CA ALA A 56 2.66 -5.30 -2.40
C ALA A 56 2.27 -4.94 -0.96
N PHE A 57 1.90 -5.96 -0.16
CA PHE A 57 1.62 -5.77 1.26
C PHE A 57 2.88 -5.43 2.08
N ALA A 58 4.03 -6.04 1.76
CA ALA A 58 5.29 -5.70 2.42
C ALA A 58 5.72 -4.24 2.13
N ASN A 59 5.58 -3.80 0.88
CA ASN A 59 5.84 -2.42 0.46
C ASN A 59 4.88 -1.44 1.15
N LEU A 60 3.60 -1.82 1.30
CA LEU A 60 2.64 -1.07 2.09
C LEU A 60 3.04 -0.96 3.56
N GLU A 61 3.44 -2.06 4.19
CA GLU A 61 3.86 -2.08 5.58
C GLU A 61 5.07 -1.15 5.79
N ALA A 62 6.06 -1.19 4.91
CA ALA A 62 7.23 -0.32 4.98
C ALA A 62 6.85 1.18 4.88
N THR A 63 5.90 1.50 4.00
CA THR A 63 5.39 2.87 3.84
C THR A 63 4.60 3.34 5.07
N LEU A 64 3.77 2.48 5.65
CA LEU A 64 3.04 2.76 6.91
C LEU A 64 4.02 2.98 8.07
N LYS A 65 5.02 2.10 8.23
CA LYS A 65 6.05 2.19 9.28
C LYS A 65 6.83 3.49 9.21
N ALA A 66 7.14 3.99 8.01
CA ALA A 66 7.80 5.28 7.84
C ALA A 66 6.97 6.47 8.35
N ALA A 67 5.64 6.32 8.44
CA ALA A 67 4.74 7.29 9.05
C ALA A 67 4.43 6.98 10.53
N GLY A 68 5.08 5.99 11.14
CA GLY A 68 4.76 5.50 12.49
C GLY A 68 3.39 4.83 12.58
N CYS A 69 2.89 4.29 11.46
CA CYS A 69 1.62 3.55 11.36
C CYS A 69 1.87 2.05 11.18
N SER A 70 0.81 1.27 11.33
CA SER A 70 0.71 -0.17 11.13
C SER A 70 -0.54 -0.52 10.31
N PHE A 71 -0.78 -1.81 10.06
CA PHE A 71 -2.03 -2.24 9.39
C PHE A 71 -3.28 -1.95 10.22
N ASP A 72 -3.19 -1.91 11.55
CA ASP A 72 -4.31 -1.60 12.45
C ASP A 72 -4.78 -0.15 12.35
N ASP A 73 -3.92 0.73 11.82
CA ASP A 73 -4.23 2.14 11.61
C ASP A 73 -5.00 2.38 10.31
N ILE A 74 -5.15 1.37 9.45
CA ILE A 74 -5.86 1.49 8.18
C ILE A 74 -7.37 1.68 8.42
N VAL A 75 -7.92 2.73 7.84
CA VAL A 75 -9.34 3.08 7.93
C VAL A 75 -10.09 2.91 6.61
N ASP A 76 -9.36 2.80 5.48
CA ASP A 76 -9.93 2.56 4.16
C ASP A 76 -9.02 1.70 3.29
N VAL A 77 -9.59 0.71 2.60
CA VAL A 77 -8.87 -0.13 1.64
C VAL A 77 -9.61 -0.17 0.30
N THR A 78 -8.88 0.15 -0.77
CA THR A 78 -9.28 -0.11 -2.15
C THR A 78 -8.22 -0.98 -2.83
N THR A 79 -8.62 -2.06 -3.49
CA THR A 79 -7.70 -2.88 -4.30
C THR A 79 -8.13 -2.95 -5.75
N PHE A 80 -7.14 -3.01 -6.64
CA PHE A 80 -7.30 -3.08 -8.08
C PHE A 80 -6.67 -4.37 -8.62
N HIS A 81 -7.33 -4.99 -9.59
CA HIS A 81 -6.99 -6.33 -10.09
C HIS A 81 -7.08 -6.37 -11.62
N THR A 82 -6.07 -6.94 -12.28
CA THR A 82 -6.09 -7.10 -13.76
C THR A 82 -6.93 -8.28 -14.23
N ASP A 83 -7.08 -9.31 -13.40
CA ASP A 83 -7.87 -10.52 -13.69
C ASP A 83 -8.50 -11.09 -12.40
N PRO A 84 -9.45 -10.35 -11.78
CA PRO A 84 -9.97 -10.72 -10.47
C PRO A 84 -10.58 -12.12 -10.41
N GLU A 85 -11.17 -12.64 -11.49
CA GLU A 85 -11.78 -13.98 -11.50
C GLU A 85 -10.75 -15.09 -11.23
N ASN A 86 -9.54 -14.97 -11.78
CA ASN A 86 -8.48 -15.96 -11.58
C ASN A 86 -7.55 -15.62 -10.40
N GLN A 87 -7.55 -14.37 -9.94
CA GLN A 87 -6.63 -13.85 -8.93
C GLN A 87 -7.18 -13.87 -7.50
N PHE A 88 -8.51 -13.80 -7.32
CA PHE A 88 -9.12 -13.51 -6.02
C PHE A 88 -8.77 -14.54 -4.93
N GLY A 89 -8.66 -15.82 -5.27
CA GLY A 89 -8.29 -16.88 -4.32
C GLY A 89 -6.91 -16.64 -3.68
N ALA A 90 -5.90 -16.34 -4.49
CA ALA A 90 -4.55 -16.06 -4.00
C ALA A 90 -4.52 -14.76 -3.14
N ILE A 91 -5.29 -13.74 -3.53
CA ILE A 91 -5.43 -12.50 -2.75
C ILE A 91 -6.06 -12.80 -1.38
N MET A 92 -7.09 -13.65 -1.30
CA MET A 92 -7.72 -14.03 -0.02
C MET A 92 -6.75 -14.75 0.91
N GLU A 93 -5.89 -15.62 0.38
CA GLU A 93 -4.87 -16.32 1.18
C GLU A 93 -3.83 -15.37 1.77
N VAL A 94 -3.41 -14.35 1.03
CA VAL A 94 -2.47 -13.33 1.54
C VAL A 94 -3.18 -12.42 2.53
N LYS A 95 -4.34 -11.87 2.16
CA LYS A 95 -5.08 -10.92 2.99
C LYS A 95 -5.49 -11.51 4.34
N SER A 96 -5.92 -12.77 4.38
CA SER A 96 -6.38 -13.41 5.63
C SER A 96 -5.25 -13.66 6.63
N ARG A 97 -3.99 -13.75 6.18
CA ARG A 97 -2.81 -13.81 7.05
C ARG A 97 -2.43 -12.44 7.63
N ILE A 98 -2.75 -11.36 6.94
CA ILE A 98 -2.40 -9.99 7.33
C ILE A 98 -3.48 -9.36 8.21
N PHE A 99 -4.74 -9.52 7.82
CA PHE A 99 -5.91 -9.09 8.60
C PHE A 99 -6.57 -10.32 9.21
N ASP A 100 -5.88 -10.98 10.14
CA ASP A 100 -6.27 -12.24 10.75
C ASP A 100 -7.26 -12.08 11.92
N THR A 101 -7.44 -10.86 12.42
CA THR A 101 -8.26 -10.53 13.58
C THR A 101 -9.31 -9.46 13.26
N LYS A 102 -10.43 -9.53 13.99
CA LYS A 102 -11.51 -8.53 13.90
C LYS A 102 -11.22 -7.33 14.81
N PRO A 103 -11.72 -6.12 14.48
CA PRO A 103 -12.50 -5.79 13.29
C PRO A 103 -11.63 -5.73 12.03
N TYR A 104 -12.11 -6.33 10.94
CA TYR A 104 -11.45 -6.23 9.63
C TYR A 104 -11.61 -4.82 9.05
N PRO A 105 -10.72 -4.36 8.16
CA PRO A 105 -10.90 -3.10 7.47
C PRO A 105 -12.15 -3.13 6.58
N ASN A 106 -12.70 -1.96 6.25
CA ASN A 106 -13.59 -1.85 5.11
C ASN A 106 -12.84 -2.31 3.84
N TRP A 107 -13.54 -2.65 2.76
CA TRP A 107 -12.86 -3.03 1.53
C TRP A 107 -13.70 -2.84 0.27
N THR A 108 -13.12 -2.19 -0.73
CA THR A 108 -13.62 -2.15 -2.12
C THR A 108 -12.61 -2.83 -3.05
N ALA A 109 -13.05 -3.82 -3.82
CA ALA A 109 -12.23 -4.53 -4.81
C ALA A 109 -12.75 -4.25 -6.22
N VAL A 110 -11.87 -3.88 -7.15
CA VAL A 110 -12.24 -3.41 -8.49
C VAL A 110 -11.39 -4.09 -9.57
N GLY A 111 -12.05 -4.66 -10.59
CA GLY A 111 -11.37 -5.10 -11.81
C GLY A 111 -11.01 -3.89 -12.69
N VAL A 112 -9.75 -3.82 -13.15
CA VAL A 112 -9.23 -2.72 -13.97
C VAL A 112 -8.46 -3.27 -15.16
N ASN A 113 -8.33 -2.47 -16.22
CA ASN A 113 -7.70 -2.92 -17.45
C ASN A 113 -6.17 -2.82 -17.45
N TRP A 114 -5.57 -2.07 -16.51
CA TRP A 114 -4.13 -1.81 -16.50
C TRP A 114 -3.63 -1.23 -15.17
N LEU A 115 -2.47 -1.70 -14.71
CA LEU A 115 -1.75 -1.23 -13.50
C LEU A 115 -0.23 -1.11 -13.75
N ALA A 116 0.20 -0.40 -14.79
CA ALA A 116 1.63 -0.13 -15.04
C ALA A 116 2.56 -1.37 -15.11
N GLY A 117 2.04 -2.52 -15.54
CA GLY A 117 2.81 -3.78 -15.62
C GLY A 117 2.69 -4.68 -14.39
N PHE A 118 1.92 -4.25 -13.38
CA PHE A 118 1.52 -5.04 -12.22
C PHE A 118 0.12 -5.64 -12.42
N ASP A 119 -0.22 -6.62 -11.58
CA ASP A 119 -1.51 -7.32 -11.60
C ASP A 119 -2.36 -7.06 -10.36
N PHE A 120 -1.73 -6.53 -9.30
CA PHE A 120 -2.37 -6.16 -8.05
C PHE A 120 -1.85 -4.82 -7.54
N GLU A 121 -2.77 -3.94 -7.14
CA GLU A 121 -2.47 -2.69 -6.45
C GLU A 121 -3.39 -2.53 -5.23
N ILE A 122 -2.83 -2.11 -4.11
CA ILE A 122 -3.57 -1.77 -2.88
C ILE A 122 -3.37 -0.29 -2.53
N LYS A 123 -4.47 0.44 -2.43
CA LYS A 123 -4.51 1.84 -2.00
C LYS A 123 -5.20 1.94 -0.65
N VAL A 124 -4.58 2.65 0.29
CA VAL A 124 -5.12 2.79 1.65
C VAL A 124 -5.15 4.22 2.15
N ILE A 125 -5.99 4.44 3.15
CA ILE A 125 -5.92 5.60 4.04
C ILE A 125 -5.72 5.06 5.45
N ALA A 126 -4.78 5.66 6.19
CA ALA A 126 -4.52 5.31 7.58
C ALA A 126 -4.67 6.52 8.52
N ARG A 127 -4.99 6.26 9.77
CA ARG A 127 -4.98 7.22 10.87
C ARG A 127 -3.57 7.29 11.45
N VAL A 128 -2.93 8.46 11.44
CA VAL A 128 -1.61 8.61 12.06
C VAL A 128 -1.78 8.69 13.58
N PRO A 129 -1.18 7.80 14.39
CA PRO A 129 -1.30 7.84 15.84
C PRO A 129 -0.77 9.15 16.43
N ALA A 130 -1.40 9.64 17.50
CA ALA A 130 -1.02 10.92 18.14
C ALA A 130 0.45 10.95 18.60
N ALA A 131 1.02 9.81 19.00
CA ALA A 131 2.44 9.69 19.36
C ALA A 131 3.38 9.89 18.14
N ALA A 132 2.99 9.41 16.96
CA ALA A 132 3.76 9.55 15.72
C ALA A 132 3.68 10.97 15.12
N GLN A 133 2.76 11.80 15.61
CA GLN A 133 2.61 13.20 15.20
C GLN A 133 3.61 14.13 15.94
N GLN A 134 4.14 13.70 17.10
CA GLN A 134 5.02 14.51 17.96
C GLN A 134 6.52 14.29 17.69
N SER A 135 6.87 13.41 16.75
CA SER A 135 8.25 13.00 16.45
C SER A 135 8.94 13.86 15.38
N GLN A 136 8.41 15.03 15.05
CA GLN A 136 8.96 15.98 14.07
C GLN A 136 9.37 17.29 14.73
#